data_AF-A0A821PHP8-F1
#
_entry.id   AF-A0A821PHP8-F1
#
_cell.length_a   1.000
_cell.length_b   1.000
_cell.length_c   1.000
_cell.angle_alpha   90.00
_cell.angle_beta   90.00
_cell.angle_gamma   90.00
#
_symmetry.space_group_name_H-M   'P 1'
#
loop_
_entity.id
_entity.type
_entity.pdbx_description
1 polymer ?
#
loop_
_entity_poly.entity_id
_entity_poly.type
_entity_poly.pdbx_seq_one_letter_code
_entity_poly.pdbx_strand_id
1 'polypeptide(L)'
;FPDYGRATEAATNIFTLLNQKPSIDNESKTGGEIVCEHFNGQIDFDHVYFNYPNRSESTVLKNFKLHIKSGQKIALVGMCCYFVVQ
;
A
#
# COMPACT_ATOMS: atom_id res chain seq x y z
N PHE A 1 25.52 13.40 34.52
CA PHE A 1 24.16 13.89 34.22
C PHE A 1 23.44 12.88 33.34
N PRO A 2 22.66 11.95 33.92
CA PRO A 2 21.99 10.87 33.20
C PRO A 2 20.93 11.36 32.21
N ASP A 3 20.36 12.55 32.43
CA ASP A 3 19.31 13.13 31.57
C ASP A 3 19.84 13.58 30.21
N TYR A 4 21.10 13.99 30.14
CA TYR A 4 21.72 14.41 28.88
C TYR A 4 21.80 13.24 27.88
N GLY A 5 22.22 12.06 28.34
CA GLY A 5 22.27 10.86 27.50
C GLY A 5 20.91 10.44 26.96
N ARG A 6 19.87 10.49 27.81
CA ARG A 6 18.49 10.20 27.41
C ARG A 6 17.94 11.21 26.40
N ALA A 7 18.27 12.49 26.56
CA ALA A 7 17.89 13.54 25.62
C ALA A 7 18.55 13.34 24.24
N THR A 8 19.83 12.98 24.20
CA THR A 8 20.55 12.68 22.94
C THR A 8 19.99 11.44 22.25
N GLU A 9 19.64 10.40 22.99
CA GLU A 9 19.03 9.18 22.44
C GLU A 9 17.64 9.46 21.85
N ALA A 10 16.79 10.19 22.57
CA ALA A 10 15.48 10.61 22.09
C ALA A 10 15.59 11.47 20.82
N ALA A 11 16.51 12.44 20.80
CA ALA A 11 16.77 13.27 19.63
C ALA A 11 17.19 12.42 18.41
N THR A 12 18.09 11.45 18.62
CA THR A 12 18.54 10.52 17.57
C THR A 12 17.38 9.75 16.96
N ASN A 13 16.47 9.23 17.78
CA ASN A 13 15.28 8.51 17.31
C ASN A 13 14.34 9.41 16.49
N ILE A 14 14.10 10.64 16.95
CA ILE A 14 13.27 11.61 16.23
C ILE A 14 13.88 11.92 14.86
N PHE A 15 15.19 12.23 14.80
CA PHE A 15 15.86 12.50 13.53
C PHE A 15 15.89 11.29 12.61
N THR A 16 15.98 10.07 13.15
CA THR A 16 15.92 8.84 12.35
C THR A 16 14.55 8.68 11.69
N LEU A 17 13.46 8.93 12.43
CA LEU A 17 12.11 8.87 11.90
C LEU A 17 11.86 9.95 10.84
N LEU A 18 12.31 11.18 11.08
CA LEU A 18 12.13 12.29 10.14
C LEU A 18 12.88 12.09 8.82
N ASN A 19 14.06 11.45 8.86
CA ASN A 19 14.87 11.21 7.67
C ASN A 19 14.52 9.91 6.94
N GLN A 20 13.57 9.13 7.44
CA GLN A 20 13.15 7.88 6.81
C GLN A 20 12.45 8.19 5.48
N LYS A 21 12.94 7.60 4.38
CA LYS A 21 12.28 7.69 3.08
C LYS A 21 11.28 6.55 2.91
N PRO A 22 9.97 6.82 2.74
CA PRO A 22 9.00 5.77 2.46
C PRO A 22 9.22 5.19 1.06
N SER A 23 8.93 3.90 0.87
CA SER A 23 9.03 3.25 -0.44
C SER A 23 7.96 3.75 -1.43
N ILE A 24 6.83 4.24 -0.91
CA ILE A 24 5.77 4.89 -1.68
C ILE A 24 5.72 6.33 -1.21
N ASP A 25 6.09 7.26 -2.09
CA ASP A 25 6.13 8.68 -1.79
C ASP A 25 4.82 9.33 -2.24
N ASN A 26 3.99 9.72 -1.28
CA ASN A 26 2.71 10.37 -1.54
C ASN A 26 2.86 11.85 -1.96
N GLU A 27 3.99 12.48 -1.63
CA GLU A 27 4.27 13.89 -1.89
C GLU A 27 5.14 14.09 -3.16
N SER A 28 5.44 12.99 -3.85
CA SER A 28 6.21 12.98 -5.08
C SER A 28 5.48 13.75 -6.18
N LYS A 29 6.11 14.83 -6.65
CA LYS A 29 5.70 15.56 -7.86
C LYS A 29 6.26 14.94 -9.15
N THR A 30 6.96 13.80 -9.05
CA THR A 30 7.64 13.13 -10.16
C THR A 30 6.81 12.03 -10.83
N GLY A 31 5.55 11.86 -10.44
CA GLY A 31 4.52 11.23 -11.27
C GLY A 31 3.76 12.32 -12.02
N GLY A 32 3.56 12.16 -13.34
CA GLY A 32 2.72 13.09 -14.09
C GLY A 32 1.37 13.24 -13.40
N GLU A 33 0.87 14.48 -13.27
CA GLU A 33 -0.50 14.72 -12.84
C GLU A 33 -1.40 13.93 -13.80
N ILE A 34 -1.97 12.82 -13.32
CA ILE A 34 -2.82 11.96 -14.15
C ILE A 34 -4.17 12.67 -14.28
N VAL A 35 -4.20 13.72 -15.10
CA VAL A 35 -5.44 14.35 -15.57
C VAL A 35 -5.92 13.52 -16.74
N CYS A 36 -6.57 12.39 -16.45
CA CYS A 36 -7.28 11.65 -17.48
C CYS A 36 -8.52 12.45 -17.87
N GLU A 37 -8.50 13.17 -19.01
CA GLU A 37 -9.69 13.83 -19.57
C GLU A 37 -10.86 12.84 -19.76
N HIS A 38 -10.53 11.57 -20.03
CA HIS A 38 -11.48 10.47 -20.13
C HIS A 38 -10.99 9.26 -19.31
N PHE A 39 -11.49 9.16 -18.07
CA PHE A 39 -11.26 8.00 -17.21
C PHE A 39 -12.37 6.96 -17.41
N ASN A 40 -12.03 5.81 -18.02
CA ASN A 40 -13.00 4.73 -18.25
C ASN A 40 -13.26 3.89 -16.98
N GLY A 41 -12.40 3.90 -15.97
CA GLY A 41 -12.61 3.13 -14.74
C GLY A 41 -12.52 1.60 -14.88
N GLN A 42 -11.85 1.11 -15.93
CA GLN A 42 -11.50 -0.30 -16.06
C GLN A 42 -10.29 -0.61 -15.17
N ILE A 43 -10.33 -1.74 -14.47
CA ILE A 43 -9.28 -2.18 -13.54
C ILE A 43 -8.82 -3.58 -13.92
N ASP A 44 -7.51 -3.75 -14.04
CA ASP A 44 -6.88 -5.00 -14.44
C ASP A 44 -5.80 -5.40 -13.42
N PHE A 45 -5.95 -6.61 -12.86
CA PHE A 45 -4.92 -7.30 -12.09
C PHE A 45 -4.36 -8.41 -12.96
N ASP A 46 -3.07 -8.37 -13.26
CA ASP A 46 -2.38 -9.40 -14.03
C ASP A 46 -1.23 -10.04 -13.26
N HIS A 47 -1.30 -11.36 -13.07
CA HIS A 47 -0.31 -12.18 -12.37
C HIS A 47 0.22 -11.56 -11.08
N VAL A 48 -0.65 -11.02 -10.24
CA VAL A 48 -0.23 -10.27 -9.04
C VAL A 48 0.23 -11.23 -7.94
N TYR A 49 1.42 -10.96 -7.41
CA TYR A 49 1.97 -11.62 -6.23
C TYR A 49 2.12 -10.59 -5.12
N PHE A 50 1.60 -10.91 -3.93
CA PHE A 50 1.63 -9.99 -2.80
C PHE A 50 1.88 -10.71 -1.47
N ASN A 51 2.88 -10.21 -0.74
CA ASN A 51 3.25 -10.62 0.60
C ASN A 51 3.33 -9.36 1.48
N TYR A 52 2.86 -9.44 2.73
CA TYR A 52 3.09 -8.36 3.68
C TYR A 52 4.57 -8.35 4.10
N PRO A 53 5.26 -7.18 4.11
CA PRO A 53 6.68 -7.11 4.47
C PRO A 53 6.98 -7.65 5.88
N ASN A 54 6.05 -7.46 6.82
CA ASN A 54 6.19 -7.94 8.19
C ASN A 54 5.90 -9.45 8.36
N ARG A 55 5.40 -10.12 7.30
CA ARG A 55 5.09 -11.56 7.27
C ARG A 55 5.48 -12.14 5.89
N SER A 56 6.78 -12.16 5.62
CA SER A 56 7.34 -12.66 4.35
C SER A 56 7.01 -14.11 4.05
N GLU A 57 6.84 -14.94 5.08
CA GLU A 57 6.60 -16.38 4.96
C GLU A 57 5.20 -16.73 4.43
N SER A 58 4.24 -15.80 4.52
CA SER A 58 2.87 -16.03 4.06
C SER A 58 2.57 -15.22 2.80
N THR A 59 2.35 -15.93 1.69
CA THR A 59 1.83 -15.30 0.47
C THR A 59 0.33 -15.15 0.53
N VAL A 60 -0.14 -13.90 0.40
CA VAL A 60 -1.56 -13.56 0.48
C VAL A 60 -2.20 -13.63 -0.91
N LEU A 61 -1.58 -13.03 -1.92
CA LEU A 61 -1.99 -13.16 -3.31
C LEU A 61 -0.91 -13.93 -4.07
N LYS A 62 -1.30 -15.03 -4.70
CA LYS A 62 -0.42 -15.84 -5.54
C LYS A 62 -1.02 -15.92 -6.93
N ASN A 63 -0.34 -15.33 -7.91
CA ASN A 63 -0.78 -15.31 -9.31
C ASN A 63 -2.23 -14.81 -9.49
N PHE A 64 -2.61 -13.77 -8.75
CA PHE A 64 -3.97 -13.25 -8.79
C PHE A 64 -4.26 -12.51 -10.10
N LYS A 65 -5.37 -12.84 -10.74
CA LYS A 65 -5.84 -12.22 -11.98
C LYS A 65 -7.30 -11.83 -11.86
N LEU A 66 -7.61 -10.59 -12.24
CA LEU A 66 -8.98 -10.08 -12.19
C LEU A 66 -9.12 -8.94 -13.18
N HIS A 67 -10.17 -9.00 -14.00
CA HIS A 67 -10.53 -7.96 -14.95
C HIS A 67 -11.90 -7.40 -14.56
N ILE A 68 -11.96 -6.09 -14.31
CA ILE A 68 -13.17 -5.38 -13.87
C ILE A 68 -13.50 -4.31 -14.91
N LYS A 69 -14.69 -4.42 -15.49
CA LYS A 69 -15.19 -3.45 -16.46
C LYS A 69 -15.73 -2.20 -15.75
N SER A 70 -15.76 -1.09 -16.47
CA SER A 70 -16.39 0.14 -15.99
C SER A 70 -17.84 -0.10 -15.52
N GLY A 71 -18.19 0.43 -14.35
CA GLY A 71 -19.54 0.28 -13.77
C GLY A 71 -19.88 -1.10 -13.22
N GLN A 72 -18.96 -2.07 -13.31
CA GLN A 72 -19.17 -3.41 -12.76
C GLN A 72 -18.89 -3.42 -11.25
N LYS A 73 -19.82 -3.99 -10.48
CA LYS A 73 -19.60 -4.30 -9.07
C LYS A 73 -19.00 -5.70 -8.94
N ILE A 74 -18.04 -5.86 -8.04
CA ILE A 74 -17.43 -7.14 -7.72
C ILE A 74 -17.48 -7.37 -6.22
N ALA A 75 -17.56 -8.62 -5.82
CA ALA A 75 -17.41 -9.03 -4.42
C ALA A 75 -16.16 -9.90 -4.32
N LEU A 76 -15.23 -9.51 -3.46
CA LEU A 76 -14.06 -10.32 -3.11
C LEU A 76 -14.40 -11.11 -1.84
N VAL A 77 -14.59 -12.42 -1.99
CA VAL A 77 -14.92 -13.32 -0.88
C VAL A 77 -13.70 -14.15 -0.54
N GLY A 78 -13.31 -14.11 0.73
CA GLY A 78 -12.26 -14.96 1.29
C GLY A 78 -12.85 -16.04 2.19
N MET A 79 -12.07 -17.08 2.45
CA MET A 79 -12.48 -18.20 3.33
C MET A 79 -12.84 -17.78 4.76
N CYS A 80 -12.47 -16.57 5.21
CA CYS A 80 -12.71 -16.14 6.58
C CYS A 80 -13.98 -15.30 6.80
N CYS A 81 -14.56 -14.64 5.78
CA CYS A 81 -15.80 -13.85 5.92
C CYS A 81 -16.51 -13.66 4.56
N TYR A 82 -17.82 -13.96 4.54
CA TYR A 82 -18.73 -13.62 3.45
C TYR A 82 -19.24 -12.20 3.65
N PHE A 83 -18.94 -11.28 2.73
CA PHE A 83 -19.68 -10.03 2.61
C PHE A 83 -19.94 -9.75 1.13
N VAL A 84 -21.22 -9.62 0.79
CA VAL A 84 -21.70 -9.22 -0.54
C VAL A 84 -22.17 -7.79 -0.42
N VAL A 85 -21.67 -6.89 -1.26
CA VAL A 85 -22.24 -5.54 -1.41
C VAL A 85 -22.95 -5.50 -2.75
N GLN A 86 -24.27 -5.28 -2.69
CA GLN A 86 -25.18 -5.20 -3.82
C GLN A 86 -24.96 -3.96 -4.68
#